data_AF-T0LE42-F1
#
_entry.id   AF-T0LE42-F1
#
_cell.length_a   1.000
_cell.length_b   1.000
_cell.length_c   1.000
_cell.angle_alpha   90.00
_cell.angle_beta   90.00
_cell.angle_gamma   90.00
#
_symmetry.space_group_name_H-M   'P 1'
#
loop_
_entity.id
_entity.type
_entity.pdbx_description
1 polymer ?
#
loop_
_entity_poly.entity_id
_entity_poly.type
_entity_poly.pdbx_seq_one_letter_code
_entity_poly.pdbx_strand_id
1 'polypeptide(L)'
;MERLPQEIIDQIIDYSPWLTGRRRAPKFVTVSKRFQLSIERHTFREIDINHVELERFAELFTHPHRRNLLRHLGFRIKLLLCRKYPEATEREANNKVATNAIFNLLKCLCRWEKNCNIGLFITARPYQLGFSGTKLDYQYDYLEILYPEQLPPVDCIRWLLLNNPESRKKPGFREFSPLSYLALATKLPCLKGTFLSYTEPGEFLAFRQSLRENLIQAISKTPSMAKVYFNIDGPDYTGHDPPSLVPSQQEDSLSLALRRLADSVKKFRYSGPLDPCFFWPSSLAKTPQPFWENVTYIFITLNPVAPSGTWYFRNGP
;
A
#
# COMPACT_ATOMS: atom_id res chain seq x y z
N MET A 1 -20.15 -27.12 -29.13
CA MET A 1 -19.45 -26.46 -27.99
C MET A 1 -19.76 -27.11 -26.65
N GLU A 2 -20.96 -27.65 -26.41
CA GLU A 2 -21.31 -28.29 -25.12
C GLU A 2 -20.53 -29.58 -24.78
N ARG A 3 -19.85 -30.18 -25.76
CA ARG A 3 -19.01 -31.37 -25.55
C ARG A 3 -17.58 -31.03 -25.13
N LEU A 4 -17.15 -29.77 -25.22
CA LEU A 4 -15.81 -29.37 -24.81
C LEU A 4 -15.73 -29.30 -23.28
N PRO A 5 -14.75 -29.94 -22.63
CA PRO A 5 -14.49 -29.77 -21.20
C PRO A 5 -14.29 -28.30 -20.84
N GLN A 6 -14.56 -27.95 -19.58
CA GLN A 6 -14.45 -26.56 -19.09
C GLN A 6 -13.02 -26.03 -19.27
N GLU A 7 -12.03 -26.91 -19.08
CA GLU A 7 -10.61 -26.61 -19.19
C GLU A 7 -10.21 -26.15 -20.60
N ILE A 8 -10.82 -26.76 -21.63
CA ILE A 8 -10.58 -26.37 -23.02
C ILE A 8 -11.22 -25.01 -23.32
N ILE A 9 -12.41 -24.75 -22.77
CA ILE A 9 -13.08 -23.45 -22.91
C ILE A 9 -12.26 -22.35 -22.21
N ASP A 10 -11.77 -22.62 -20.99
CA ASP A 10 -10.89 -21.71 -20.26
C ASP A 10 -9.64 -21.37 -21.08
N GLN A 11 -8.98 -22.37 -21.69
CA GLN A 11 -7.82 -22.14 -22.56
C GLN A 11 -8.17 -21.28 -23.78
N ILE A 12 -9.30 -21.57 -24.46
CA ILE A 12 -9.74 -20.77 -25.61
C ILE A 12 -9.90 -19.30 -25.21
N ILE A 13 -10.54 -19.03 -24.06
CA ILE A 13 -10.74 -17.67 -23.55
C ILE A 13 -9.41 -17.03 -23.13
N ASP A 14 -8.52 -17.77 -22.47
CA ASP A 14 -7.18 -17.30 -22.04
C ASP A 14 -6.33 -16.83 -23.24
N TYR A 15 -6.34 -17.59 -24.34
CA TYR A 15 -5.63 -17.23 -25.58
C TYR A 15 -6.35 -16.19 -26.44
N SER A 16 -7.55 -15.77 -26.02
CA SER A 16 -8.37 -14.81 -26.76
C SER A 16 -8.73 -13.59 -25.91
N PRO A 17 -7.76 -12.72 -25.55
CA PRO A 17 -8.02 -11.53 -24.73
C PRO A 17 -9.11 -10.61 -25.27
N TRP A 18 -9.39 -10.66 -26.57
CA TRP A 18 -10.47 -9.88 -27.18
C TRP A 18 -11.87 -10.33 -26.73
N LEU A 19 -12.04 -11.58 -26.28
CA LEU A 19 -13.33 -12.13 -25.81
C LEU A 19 -13.68 -11.63 -24.41
N THR A 20 -12.67 -11.36 -23.59
CA THR A 20 -12.82 -10.90 -22.20
C THR A 20 -12.85 -9.37 -22.08
N GLY A 21 -12.68 -8.65 -23.19
CA GLY A 21 -12.78 -7.18 -23.22
C GLY A 21 -14.18 -6.67 -22.87
N ARG A 22 -14.26 -5.56 -22.12
CA ARG A 22 -15.52 -4.98 -21.58
C ARG A 22 -16.68 -4.89 -22.57
N ARG A 23 -16.41 -4.60 -23.86
CA ARG A 23 -17.45 -4.45 -24.89
C ARG A 23 -17.98 -5.77 -25.45
N ARG A 24 -17.18 -6.84 -25.36
CA ARG A 24 -17.45 -8.13 -26.01
C ARG A 24 -17.83 -9.21 -25.00
N ALA A 25 -17.26 -9.16 -23.80
CA ALA A 25 -17.56 -10.10 -22.71
C ALA A 25 -19.07 -10.35 -22.53
N PRO A 26 -19.97 -9.34 -22.49
CA PRO A 26 -21.40 -9.59 -22.34
C PRO A 26 -22.01 -10.46 -23.45
N LYS A 27 -21.50 -10.36 -24.68
CA LYS A 27 -22.00 -11.13 -25.83
C LYS A 27 -21.59 -12.60 -25.76
N PHE A 28 -20.45 -12.89 -25.17
CA PHE A 28 -19.93 -14.25 -25.05
C PHE A 28 -20.39 -14.94 -23.77
N VAL A 29 -20.70 -14.18 -22.71
CA VAL A 29 -21.27 -14.71 -21.47
C VAL A 29 -22.62 -15.41 -21.72
N THR A 30 -23.41 -14.94 -22.68
CA THR A 30 -24.73 -15.52 -22.99
C THR A 30 -24.67 -16.78 -23.87
N VAL A 31 -23.49 -17.17 -24.37
CA VAL A 31 -23.34 -18.31 -25.29
C VAL A 31 -23.62 -19.64 -24.58
N SER A 32 -23.13 -19.81 -23.36
CA SER A 32 -23.37 -20.98 -22.52
C SER A 32 -22.91 -20.71 -21.09
N LYS A 33 -23.38 -21.54 -20.14
CA LYS A 33 -22.92 -21.49 -18.74
C LYS A 33 -21.41 -21.67 -18.61
N ARG A 34 -20.80 -22.51 -19.45
CA ARG A 34 -19.33 -22.73 -19.43
C ARG A 34 -18.55 -21.51 -19.89
N PHE A 35 -19.02 -20.84 -20.95
CA PHE A 35 -18.45 -19.56 -21.40
C PHE A 35 -18.64 -18.45 -20.37
N GLN A 36 -19.81 -18.39 -19.72
CA GLN A 36 -20.05 -17.46 -18.62
C GLN A 36 -19.00 -17.65 -17.52
N LEU A 37 -18.79 -18.87 -17.04
CA LEU A 37 -17.81 -19.14 -15.98
C LEU A 37 -16.39 -18.72 -16.38
N SER A 38 -15.95 -19.03 -17.60
CA SER A 38 -14.62 -18.62 -18.10
C SER A 38 -14.50 -17.10 -18.20
N ILE A 39 -15.51 -16.40 -18.72
CA ILE A 39 -15.45 -14.94 -18.87
C ILE A 39 -15.54 -14.24 -17.52
N GLU A 40 -16.39 -14.73 -16.61
CA GLU A 40 -16.47 -14.25 -15.24
C GLU A 40 -15.11 -14.38 -14.53
N ARG A 41 -14.36 -15.47 -14.77
CA ARG A 41 -13.00 -15.67 -14.24
C ARG A 41 -12.03 -14.54 -14.59
N HIS A 42 -12.14 -13.97 -15.79
CA HIS A 42 -11.33 -12.80 -16.18
C HIS A 42 -11.95 -11.49 -15.68
N THR A 43 -13.25 -11.34 -15.84
CA THR A 43 -13.97 -10.09 -15.55
C THR A 43 -13.90 -9.73 -14.07
N PHE A 44 -14.02 -10.71 -13.18
CA PHE A 44 -14.01 -10.51 -11.74
C PHE A 44 -12.65 -10.69 -11.09
N ARG A 45 -11.61 -11.01 -11.86
CA ARG A 45 -10.23 -11.18 -11.33
C ARG A 45 -9.70 -9.89 -10.72
N GLU A 46 -9.98 -8.78 -11.37
CA GLU A 46 -9.50 -7.46 -11.00
C GLU A 46 -10.65 -6.45 -11.09
N ILE A 47 -10.94 -5.81 -9.97
CA ILE A 47 -12.06 -4.88 -9.84
C ILE A 47 -11.55 -3.57 -9.24
N ASP A 48 -11.83 -2.47 -9.92
CA ASP A 48 -11.58 -1.12 -9.43
C ASP A 48 -12.90 -0.43 -9.13
N ILE A 49 -13.12 -0.10 -7.87
CA ILE A 49 -14.30 0.65 -7.42
C ILE A 49 -13.87 1.91 -6.67
N ASN A 50 -14.81 2.82 -6.49
CA ASN A 50 -14.71 3.88 -5.51
C ASN A 50 -15.72 3.67 -4.38
N HIS A 51 -15.55 4.36 -3.25
CA HIS A 51 -16.35 4.11 -2.05
C HIS A 51 -17.87 4.33 -2.23
N VAL A 52 -18.33 5.10 -3.24
CA VAL A 52 -19.78 5.23 -3.51
C VAL A 52 -20.35 4.06 -4.31
N GLU A 53 -19.50 3.21 -4.89
CA GLU A 53 -19.89 2.01 -5.65
C GLU A 53 -19.90 0.74 -4.78
N LEU A 54 -19.65 0.89 -3.48
CA LEU A 54 -19.43 -0.24 -2.57
C LEU A 54 -20.69 -1.11 -2.40
N GLU A 55 -21.88 -0.52 -2.41
CA GLU A 55 -23.15 -1.26 -2.32
C GLU A 55 -23.34 -2.16 -3.55
N ARG A 56 -23.19 -1.58 -4.75
CA ARG A 56 -23.23 -2.34 -6.01
C ARG A 56 -22.15 -3.43 -6.06
N PHE A 57 -20.96 -3.15 -5.53
CA PHE A 57 -19.92 -4.16 -5.39
C PHE A 57 -20.38 -5.31 -4.49
N ALA A 58 -20.96 -5.02 -3.33
CA ALA A 58 -21.45 -6.03 -2.40
C ALA A 58 -22.54 -6.90 -3.05
N GLU A 59 -23.48 -6.30 -3.79
CA GLU A 59 -24.51 -7.02 -4.55
C GLU A 59 -23.91 -7.97 -5.58
N LEU A 60 -22.95 -7.49 -6.39
CA LEU A 60 -22.30 -8.29 -7.44
C LEU A 60 -21.56 -9.51 -6.87
N PHE A 61 -20.99 -9.38 -5.68
CA PHE A 61 -20.23 -10.41 -4.97
C PHE A 61 -21.04 -11.13 -3.88
N THR A 62 -22.37 -11.08 -3.95
CA THR A 62 -23.24 -11.86 -3.06
C THR A 62 -22.94 -13.37 -3.16
N HIS A 63 -22.63 -13.85 -4.37
CA HIS A 63 -22.37 -15.26 -4.65
C HIS A 63 -20.92 -15.67 -4.33
N PRO A 64 -20.69 -16.72 -3.51
CA PRO A 64 -19.35 -17.22 -3.16
C PRO A 64 -18.46 -17.54 -4.36
N HIS A 65 -19.04 -18.01 -5.47
CA HIS A 65 -18.27 -18.28 -6.70
C HIS A 65 -17.48 -17.06 -7.15
N ARG A 66 -18.12 -15.88 -7.25
CA ARG A 66 -17.47 -14.65 -7.72
C ARG A 66 -16.43 -14.13 -6.74
N ARG A 67 -16.67 -14.27 -5.43
CA ARG A 67 -15.69 -13.90 -4.39
C ARG A 67 -14.37 -14.63 -4.58
N ASN A 68 -14.44 -15.93 -4.91
CA ASN A 68 -13.27 -16.76 -5.15
C ASN A 68 -12.50 -16.41 -6.43
N LEU A 69 -13.14 -15.71 -7.38
CA LEU A 69 -12.49 -15.23 -8.62
C LEU A 69 -11.67 -13.97 -8.38
N LEU A 70 -12.04 -13.14 -7.39
CA LEU A 70 -11.36 -11.88 -7.11
C LEU A 70 -9.93 -12.13 -6.62
N ARG A 71 -8.98 -11.42 -7.25
CA ARG A 71 -7.55 -11.44 -6.91
C ARG A 71 -7.03 -10.05 -6.59
N HIS A 72 -7.55 -9.02 -7.26
CA HIS A 72 -7.12 -7.64 -7.06
C HIS A 72 -8.33 -6.73 -6.90
N LEU A 73 -8.35 -5.96 -5.82
CA LEU A 73 -9.37 -4.96 -5.55
C LEU A 73 -8.71 -3.59 -5.40
N GLY A 74 -8.90 -2.73 -6.39
CA GLY A 74 -8.59 -1.32 -6.29
C GLY A 74 -9.74 -0.55 -5.67
N PHE A 75 -9.47 0.13 -4.56
CA PHE A 75 -10.44 0.91 -3.81
C PHE A 75 -10.05 2.39 -3.78
N ARG A 76 -10.86 3.22 -4.42
CA ARG A 76 -10.62 4.66 -4.59
C ARG A 76 -11.51 5.47 -3.64
N ILE A 77 -10.89 6.22 -2.74
CA ILE A 77 -11.57 7.15 -1.86
C ILE A 77 -11.62 8.52 -2.54
N LYS A 78 -12.82 9.09 -2.67
CA LYS A 78 -13.02 10.44 -3.20
C LYS A 78 -13.05 11.39 -2.01
N LEU A 79 -12.03 12.21 -1.89
CA LEU A 79 -11.89 13.19 -0.82
C LEU A 79 -12.64 14.48 -1.17
N LEU A 80 -12.89 15.28 -0.14
CA LEU A 80 -13.32 16.66 -0.29
C LEU A 80 -12.17 17.49 -0.86
N LEU A 81 -12.52 18.50 -1.65
CA LEU A 81 -11.56 19.52 -2.03
C LEU A 81 -11.11 20.27 -0.78
N CYS A 82 -9.81 20.44 -0.65
CA CYS A 82 -9.23 21.32 0.36
C CYS A 82 -8.10 22.13 -0.24
N ARG A 83 -7.66 23.15 0.50
CA ARG A 83 -6.51 23.99 0.12
C ARG A 83 -5.22 23.17 0.08
N LYS A 84 -4.17 23.76 -0.52
CA LYS A 84 -2.82 23.19 -0.57
C LYS A 84 -2.30 22.83 0.82
N TYR A 85 -2.49 23.75 1.77
CA TYR A 85 -2.25 23.57 3.21
C TYR A 85 -3.61 23.59 3.90
N PRO A 86 -4.24 22.43 4.09
CA PRO A 86 -5.59 22.38 4.64
C PRO A 86 -5.61 22.72 6.12
N GLU A 87 -6.65 23.42 6.55
CA GLU A 87 -6.91 23.73 7.94
C GLU A 87 -7.28 22.46 8.74
N ALA A 88 -7.24 22.53 10.07
CA ALA A 88 -7.54 21.37 10.93
C ALA A 88 -8.91 20.75 10.64
N THR A 89 -9.92 21.58 10.37
CA THR A 89 -11.28 21.17 10.03
C THR A 89 -11.35 20.44 8.68
N GLU A 90 -10.62 20.91 7.67
CA GLU A 90 -10.52 20.26 6.35
C GLU A 90 -9.81 18.89 6.46
N ARG A 91 -8.72 18.82 7.25
CA ARG A 91 -8.02 17.56 7.53
C ARG A 91 -8.93 16.56 8.23
N GLU A 92 -9.64 17.00 9.27
CA GLU A 92 -10.56 16.16 10.02
C GLU A 92 -11.71 15.64 9.14
N ALA A 93 -12.29 16.49 8.29
CA ALA A 93 -13.34 16.09 7.37
C ALA A 93 -12.87 15.02 6.37
N ASN A 94 -11.68 15.18 5.79
CA ASN A 94 -11.10 14.18 4.88
C ASN A 94 -10.70 12.88 5.59
N ASN A 95 -10.18 12.95 6.82
CA ASN A 95 -9.91 11.77 7.65
C ASN A 95 -11.20 11.01 7.96
N LYS A 96 -12.30 11.71 8.26
CA LYS A 96 -13.63 11.10 8.45
C LYS A 96 -14.12 10.40 7.19
N VAL A 97 -14.00 11.02 6.02
CA VAL A 97 -14.38 10.39 4.74
C VAL A 97 -13.56 9.13 4.48
N ALA A 98 -12.23 9.20 4.65
CA ALA A 98 -11.35 8.06 4.42
C ALA A 98 -11.63 6.92 5.41
N THR A 99 -11.80 7.25 6.69
CA THR A 99 -12.11 6.29 7.76
C THR A 99 -13.44 5.57 7.48
N ASN A 100 -14.50 6.31 7.16
CA ASN A 100 -15.81 5.73 6.88
C ASN A 100 -15.78 4.83 5.64
N ALA A 101 -15.08 5.26 4.57
CA ALA A 101 -14.92 4.47 3.36
C ALA A 101 -14.21 3.13 3.63
N ILE A 102 -13.12 3.18 4.40
CA ILE A 102 -12.35 2.00 4.82
C ILE A 102 -13.19 1.09 5.72
N PHE A 103 -13.86 1.65 6.73
CA PHE A 103 -14.71 0.89 7.64
C PHE A 103 -15.78 0.12 6.88
N ASN A 104 -16.49 0.79 5.97
CA ASN A 104 -17.54 0.15 5.17
C ASN A 104 -16.97 -0.93 4.24
N LEU A 105 -15.81 -0.70 3.64
CA LEU A 105 -15.12 -1.71 2.84
C LEU A 105 -14.78 -2.94 3.67
N LEU A 106 -14.11 -2.76 4.81
CA LEU A 106 -13.72 -3.88 5.67
C LEU A 106 -14.95 -4.61 6.22
N LYS A 107 -16.04 -3.90 6.54
CA LYS A 107 -17.33 -4.50 6.93
C LYS A 107 -17.96 -5.33 5.81
N CYS A 108 -17.77 -4.94 4.55
CA CYS A 108 -18.21 -5.74 3.41
C CYS A 108 -17.36 -7.01 3.26
N LEU A 109 -16.04 -6.89 3.41
CA LEU A 109 -15.09 -7.99 3.18
C LEU A 109 -14.95 -8.95 4.38
N CYS A 110 -15.25 -8.53 5.61
CA CYS A 110 -15.10 -9.39 6.79
C CYS A 110 -16.01 -10.63 6.78
N ARG A 111 -17.05 -10.61 5.93
CA ARG A 111 -17.98 -11.73 5.73
C ARG A 111 -17.52 -12.73 4.67
N TRP A 112 -16.39 -12.48 4.01
CA TRP A 112 -15.90 -13.32 2.94
C TRP A 112 -15.06 -14.47 3.48
N GLU A 113 -15.01 -15.54 2.71
CA GLU A 113 -14.33 -16.78 3.07
C GLU A 113 -12.81 -16.57 3.16
N LYS A 114 -12.19 -17.18 4.18
CA LYS A 114 -10.74 -17.08 4.44
C LYS A 114 -9.86 -17.64 3.30
N ASN A 115 -10.38 -18.50 2.44
CA ASN A 115 -9.64 -19.02 1.30
C ASN A 115 -9.48 -18.00 0.15
N CYS A 116 -10.22 -16.89 0.18
CA CYS A 116 -10.03 -15.79 -0.75
C CYS A 116 -8.60 -15.22 -0.63
N ASN A 117 -7.97 -14.94 -1.77
CA ASN A 117 -6.60 -14.46 -1.87
C ASN A 117 -6.59 -13.10 -2.57
N ILE A 118 -7.03 -12.07 -1.83
CA ILE A 118 -7.23 -10.73 -2.38
C ILE A 118 -6.02 -9.86 -2.08
N GLY A 119 -5.49 -9.20 -3.10
CA GLY A 119 -4.68 -8.01 -2.96
C GLY A 119 -5.55 -6.77 -2.98
N LEU A 120 -5.52 -6.03 -1.87
CA LEU A 120 -6.24 -4.78 -1.69
C LEU A 120 -5.30 -3.61 -1.97
N PHE A 121 -5.72 -2.73 -2.86
CA PHE A 121 -5.01 -1.50 -3.20
C PHE A 121 -5.89 -0.29 -2.88
N ILE A 122 -5.45 0.58 -1.96
CA ILE A 122 -6.23 1.75 -1.54
C ILE A 122 -5.53 3.02 -2.00
N THR A 123 -6.30 3.92 -2.63
CA THR A 123 -5.85 5.26 -3.01
C THR A 123 -6.90 6.28 -2.62
N ALA A 124 -6.46 7.50 -2.32
CA ALA A 124 -7.35 8.61 -2.00
C ALA A 124 -6.99 9.84 -2.84
N ARG A 125 -8.01 10.49 -3.41
CA ARG A 125 -7.84 11.71 -4.22
C ARG A 125 -9.11 12.57 -4.17
N PRO A 126 -9.04 13.90 -4.34
CA PRO A 126 -10.22 14.73 -4.39
C PRO A 126 -11.09 14.44 -5.62
N TYR A 127 -12.39 14.71 -5.47
CA TYR A 127 -13.40 14.43 -6.50
C TYR A 127 -13.25 15.27 -7.78
N GLN A 128 -12.68 16.48 -7.72
CA GLN A 128 -12.85 17.52 -8.75
C GLN A 128 -11.60 17.99 -9.51
N LEU A 129 -10.49 17.23 -9.50
CA LEU A 129 -9.39 17.54 -10.44
C LEU A 129 -9.77 17.10 -11.85
N GLY A 130 -10.48 17.98 -12.57
CA GLY A 130 -10.52 17.98 -14.03
C GLY A 130 -9.10 18.17 -14.57
N PHE A 131 -8.85 17.71 -15.79
CA PHE A 131 -7.55 17.77 -16.47
C PHE A 131 -6.97 19.21 -16.63
N SER A 132 -7.68 20.25 -16.19
CA SER A 132 -7.27 21.65 -16.23
C SER A 132 -6.50 22.08 -14.97
N GLY A 133 -5.19 21.82 -14.97
CA GLY A 133 -4.19 22.88 -14.77
C GLY A 133 -3.71 23.24 -13.36
N THR A 134 -4.55 23.33 -12.34
CA THR A 134 -4.03 23.71 -10.99
C THR A 134 -3.81 22.47 -10.15
N LYS A 135 -2.56 22.00 -10.12
CA LYS A 135 -2.07 20.98 -9.18
C LYS A 135 -2.36 21.46 -7.75
N LEU A 136 -3.40 20.93 -7.12
CA LEU A 136 -3.44 20.89 -5.67
C LEU A 136 -2.48 19.77 -5.26
N ASP A 137 -1.19 20.10 -5.20
CA ASP A 137 -0.25 19.25 -4.48
C ASP A 137 -0.62 19.41 -3.00
N TYR A 138 -1.32 18.42 -2.42
CA TYR A 138 -1.54 18.30 -0.98
C TYR A 138 -0.20 17.98 -0.31
N GLN A 139 0.71 18.92 -0.44
CA GLN A 139 2.06 18.81 0.06
C GLN A 139 1.94 18.60 1.56
N TYR A 140 2.42 17.43 1.98
CA TYR A 140 2.76 17.19 3.38
C TYR A 140 1.53 17.11 4.28
N ASP A 141 0.44 16.52 3.76
CA ASP A 141 -0.76 16.28 4.54
C ASP A 141 -1.24 14.84 4.32
N TYR A 142 -1.13 14.03 5.36
CA TYR A 142 -1.48 12.63 5.31
C TYR A 142 -2.91 12.40 5.75
N LEU A 143 -3.50 11.31 5.28
CA LEU A 143 -4.75 10.79 5.81
C LEU A 143 -4.48 9.97 7.06
N GLU A 144 -5.23 10.29 8.10
CA GLU A 144 -5.30 9.50 9.33
C GLU A 144 -6.58 8.67 9.36
N ILE A 145 -6.44 7.40 9.72
CA ILE A 145 -7.55 6.51 10.04
C ILE A 145 -7.94 6.76 11.49
N LEU A 146 -9.14 7.30 11.66
CA LEU A 146 -9.71 7.58 12.97
C LEU A 146 -10.25 6.28 13.57
N TYR A 147 -10.14 6.14 14.89
CA TYR A 147 -10.72 5.03 15.66
C TYR A 147 -10.38 3.63 15.09
N PRO A 148 -9.10 3.33 14.84
CA PRO A 148 -8.68 2.09 14.18
C PRO A 148 -9.14 0.83 14.93
N GLU A 149 -9.35 0.91 16.25
CA GLU A 149 -9.90 -0.16 17.06
C GLU A 149 -11.28 -0.64 16.57
N GLN A 150 -12.10 0.25 16.00
CA GLN A 150 -13.44 -0.05 15.52
C GLN A 150 -13.47 -0.76 14.16
N LEU A 151 -12.35 -0.76 13.42
CA LEU A 151 -12.26 -1.44 12.13
C LEU A 151 -12.43 -2.97 12.32
N PRO A 152 -13.29 -3.63 11.52
CA PRO A 152 -13.48 -5.06 11.61
C PRO A 152 -12.28 -5.82 11.04
N PRO A 153 -11.90 -6.97 11.61
CA PRO A 153 -10.86 -7.82 11.05
C PRO A 153 -11.32 -8.46 9.73
N VAL A 154 -10.40 -8.66 8.79
CA VAL A 154 -10.68 -9.22 7.45
C VAL A 154 -9.68 -10.31 7.07
N ASP A 155 -10.19 -11.53 6.97
CA ASP A 155 -9.40 -12.75 6.75
C ASP A 155 -9.06 -13.01 5.28
N CYS A 156 -9.76 -12.40 4.32
CA CYS A 156 -9.61 -12.69 2.89
C CYS A 156 -8.50 -11.87 2.18
N ILE A 157 -7.88 -10.91 2.89
CA ILE A 157 -6.84 -10.05 2.31
C ILE A 157 -5.46 -10.66 2.57
N ARG A 158 -4.67 -10.80 1.51
CA ARG A 158 -3.31 -11.37 1.52
C ARG A 158 -2.25 -10.34 1.19
N TRP A 159 -2.63 -9.28 0.49
CA TRP A 159 -1.73 -8.19 0.14
C TRP A 159 -2.41 -6.85 0.39
N LEU A 160 -1.67 -5.93 0.99
CA LEU A 160 -2.10 -4.55 1.19
C LEU A 160 -1.12 -3.64 0.46
N LEU A 161 -1.63 -2.84 -0.47
CA LEU A 161 -0.90 -1.72 -1.06
C LEU A 161 -1.62 -0.44 -0.63
N LEU A 162 -0.94 0.41 0.12
CA LEU A 162 -1.37 1.77 0.37
C LEU A 162 -0.48 2.73 -0.40
N ASN A 163 -1.13 3.70 -1.05
CA ASN A 163 -0.49 4.69 -1.91
C ASN A 163 0.10 4.04 -3.17
N ASN A 164 -0.03 4.68 -4.33
CA ASN A 164 0.42 4.08 -5.58
C ASN A 164 1.91 4.36 -5.80
N PRO A 165 2.78 3.36 -6.05
CA PRO A 165 4.13 3.64 -6.54
C PRO A 165 4.13 4.43 -7.86
N GLU A 166 3.10 4.27 -8.71
CA GLU A 166 2.94 5.02 -9.96
C GLU A 166 2.23 6.38 -9.78
N SER A 167 1.60 6.66 -8.62
CA SER A 167 1.03 8.00 -8.37
C SER A 167 2.11 9.05 -8.16
N ARG A 168 3.38 8.67 -7.97
CA ARG A 168 4.52 9.59 -7.92
C ARG A 168 4.60 10.54 -9.12
N LYS A 169 3.98 10.18 -10.25
CA LYS A 169 3.91 11.02 -11.46
C LYS A 169 2.58 11.74 -11.66
N LYS A 170 1.55 11.43 -10.88
CA LYS A 170 0.19 11.97 -11.07
C LYS A 170 -0.19 12.86 -9.87
N PRO A 171 -0.33 14.18 -10.06
CA PRO A 171 -0.67 15.10 -8.98
C PRO A 171 -2.06 14.79 -8.38
N GLY A 172 -2.25 15.18 -7.12
CA GLY A 172 -3.56 15.18 -6.44
C GLY A 172 -3.95 13.91 -5.69
N PHE A 173 -3.04 12.94 -5.49
CA PHE A 173 -3.27 11.87 -4.51
C PHE A 173 -2.88 12.34 -3.12
N ARG A 174 -3.65 11.91 -2.12
CA ARG A 174 -3.32 12.11 -0.71
C ARG A 174 -2.86 10.79 -0.11
N GLU A 175 -1.69 10.81 0.49
CA GLU A 175 -1.05 9.63 1.07
C GLU A 175 -1.62 9.34 2.45
N PHE A 176 -1.69 8.06 2.82
CA PHE A 176 -1.95 7.66 4.20
C PHE A 176 -0.69 7.78 5.06
N SER A 177 -0.86 8.14 6.33
CA SER A 177 0.24 8.16 7.28
C SER A 177 0.78 6.74 7.56
N PRO A 178 2.03 6.60 8.01
CA PRO A 178 2.56 5.31 8.45
C PRO A 178 1.75 4.65 9.58
N LEU A 179 1.14 5.44 10.47
CA LEU A 179 0.28 4.90 11.53
C LEU A 179 -1.05 4.36 10.99
N SER A 180 -1.63 5.05 10.01
CA SER A 180 -2.84 4.57 9.32
C SER A 180 -2.59 3.26 8.58
N TYR A 181 -1.40 3.13 7.99
CA TYR A 181 -0.96 1.86 7.43
C TYR A 181 -0.97 0.74 8.47
N LEU A 182 -0.37 0.97 9.64
CA LEU A 182 -0.35 0.00 10.74
C LEU A 182 -1.77 -0.37 11.19
N ALA A 183 -2.60 0.66 11.41
CA ALA A 183 -3.99 0.49 11.82
C ALA A 183 -4.73 -0.47 10.88
N LEU A 184 -4.50 -0.39 9.58
CA LEU A 184 -5.05 -1.32 8.61
C LEU A 184 -4.40 -2.70 8.70
N ALA A 185 -3.07 -2.78 8.67
CA ALA A 185 -2.36 -4.06 8.63
C ALA A 185 -2.72 -4.96 9.82
N THR A 186 -2.91 -4.39 11.02
CA THR A 186 -3.33 -5.14 12.23
C THR A 186 -4.73 -5.76 12.12
N LYS A 187 -5.57 -5.26 11.21
CA LYS A 187 -6.92 -5.80 10.95
C LYS A 187 -6.92 -6.88 9.87
N LEU A 188 -5.77 -7.24 9.32
CA LEU A 188 -5.62 -8.21 8.25
C LEU A 188 -4.81 -9.42 8.77
N PRO A 189 -5.40 -10.31 9.59
CA PRO A 189 -4.66 -11.37 10.29
C PRO A 189 -4.00 -12.39 9.36
N CYS A 190 -4.42 -12.44 8.09
CA CYS A 190 -3.87 -13.35 7.09
C CYS A 190 -3.01 -12.62 6.04
N LEU A 191 -2.56 -11.40 6.34
CA LEU A 191 -1.70 -10.61 5.47
C LEU A 191 -0.37 -11.33 5.22
N LYS A 192 -0.01 -11.54 3.95
CA LYS A 192 1.24 -12.20 3.56
C LYS A 192 2.29 -11.21 3.10
N GLY A 193 1.89 -10.04 2.64
CA GLY A 193 2.82 -8.99 2.32
C GLY A 193 2.18 -7.64 2.10
N THR A 194 3.04 -6.64 2.04
CA THR A 194 2.63 -5.25 2.09
C THR A 194 3.52 -4.33 1.29
N PHE A 195 2.94 -3.26 0.76
CA PHE A 195 3.66 -2.12 0.19
C PHE A 195 3.21 -0.83 0.88
N LEU A 196 4.17 -0.12 1.46
CA LEU A 196 3.98 1.23 1.99
C LEU A 196 4.92 2.17 1.26
N SER A 197 4.36 3.24 0.68
CA SER A 197 5.14 4.33 0.09
C SER A 197 4.61 5.65 0.60
N TYR A 198 5.51 6.56 1.00
CA TYR A 198 5.15 7.93 1.29
C TYR A 198 6.28 8.89 0.95
N THR A 199 5.93 10.15 0.71
CA THR A 199 6.83 11.24 0.36
C THR A 199 7.10 12.08 1.59
N GLU A 200 8.36 12.25 2.01
CA GLU A 200 8.69 13.05 3.18
C GLU A 200 8.43 14.54 2.97
N PRO A 201 8.01 15.24 4.03
CA PRO A 201 7.74 16.67 3.99
C PRO A 201 9.03 17.49 4.08
N GLY A 202 9.70 17.64 2.94
CA GLY A 202 11.08 18.13 2.81
C GLY A 202 11.50 19.26 3.76
N GLU A 203 10.73 20.36 3.76
CA GLU A 203 11.02 21.57 4.55
C GLU A 203 10.73 21.41 6.06
N PHE A 204 9.97 20.40 6.46
CA PHE A 204 9.43 20.24 7.81
C PHE A 204 10.18 19.17 8.60
N LEU A 205 11.38 19.49 9.07
CA LEU A 205 12.26 18.54 9.79
C LEU A 205 11.55 17.81 10.95
N ALA A 206 10.89 18.55 11.84
CA ALA A 206 10.16 17.97 12.97
C ALA A 206 9.08 16.98 12.51
N PHE A 207 8.42 17.28 11.39
CA PHE A 207 7.40 16.41 10.86
C PHE A 207 8.01 15.12 10.27
N ARG A 208 9.13 15.23 9.55
CA ARG A 208 9.89 14.08 9.04
C ARG A 208 10.35 13.17 10.18
N GLN A 209 10.87 13.73 11.27
CA GLN A 209 11.25 12.98 12.47
C GLN A 209 10.04 12.22 13.06
N SER A 210 8.88 12.88 13.18
CA SER A 210 7.67 12.21 13.68
C SER A 210 7.17 11.08 12.76
N LEU A 211 7.31 11.19 11.44
CA LEU A 211 6.95 10.12 10.50
C LEU A 211 7.86 8.89 10.67
N ARG A 212 9.13 9.12 10.99
CA ARG A 212 10.09 8.04 11.28
C ARG A 212 9.71 7.33 12.58
N GLU A 213 9.40 8.07 13.64
CA GLU A 213 8.90 7.53 14.90
C GLU A 213 7.62 6.71 14.70
N ASN A 214 6.69 7.25 13.92
CA ASN A 214 5.45 6.58 13.53
C ASN A 214 5.72 5.26 12.79
N LEU A 215 6.71 5.23 11.87
CA LEU A 215 7.10 4.01 11.18
C LEU A 215 7.77 3.01 12.12
N ILE A 216 8.60 3.44 13.08
CA ILE A 216 9.17 2.55 14.11
C ILE A 216 8.05 1.89 14.93
N GLN A 217 7.06 2.67 15.35
CA GLN A 217 5.89 2.15 16.06
C GLN A 217 5.06 1.21 15.18
N ALA A 218 4.94 1.49 13.88
CA ALA A 218 4.29 0.61 12.92
C ALA A 218 5.01 -0.74 12.82
N ILE A 219 6.33 -0.73 12.63
CA ILE A 219 7.14 -1.95 12.49
C ILE A 219 6.98 -2.86 13.71
N SER A 220 7.03 -2.31 14.93
CA SER A 220 6.97 -3.11 16.17
C SER A 220 5.63 -3.80 16.41
N LYS A 221 4.54 -3.29 15.82
CA LYS A 221 3.17 -3.83 16.00
C LYS A 221 2.65 -4.56 14.76
N THR A 222 3.45 -4.63 13.69
CA THR A 222 3.02 -5.25 12.43
C THR A 222 2.91 -6.77 12.61
N PRO A 223 1.85 -7.44 12.11
CA PRO A 223 1.73 -8.88 12.18
C PRO A 223 2.87 -9.58 11.42
N SER A 224 3.13 -10.85 11.75
CA SER A 224 4.08 -11.66 10.99
C SER A 224 3.66 -11.75 9.51
N MET A 225 4.56 -11.35 8.62
CA MET A 225 4.33 -11.34 7.17
C MET A 225 5.50 -11.98 6.45
N ALA A 226 5.25 -12.52 5.25
CA ALA A 226 6.31 -13.08 4.44
C ALA A 226 7.09 -12.02 3.64
N LYS A 227 6.48 -10.87 3.31
CA LYS A 227 7.07 -9.90 2.38
C LYS A 227 6.77 -8.44 2.77
N VAL A 228 7.80 -7.61 2.81
CA VAL A 228 7.69 -6.18 3.11
C VAL A 228 8.35 -5.36 2.01
N TYR A 229 7.65 -4.31 1.58
CA TYR A 229 8.12 -3.35 0.59
C TYR A 229 7.87 -1.94 1.11
N PHE A 230 8.91 -1.25 1.58
CA PHE A 230 8.81 0.13 2.07
C PHE A 230 9.55 1.09 1.15
N ASN A 231 8.97 2.27 0.95
CA ASN A 231 9.56 3.32 0.14
C ASN A 231 9.31 4.69 0.78
N ILE A 232 10.39 5.35 1.15
CA ILE A 232 10.40 6.69 1.72
C ILE A 232 11.04 7.61 0.67
N ASP A 233 10.21 8.36 -0.05
CA ASP A 233 10.68 9.32 -1.04
C ASP A 233 11.12 10.59 -0.29
N GLY A 234 12.44 10.80 -0.17
CA GLY A 234 13.01 11.97 0.49
C GLY A 234 12.98 13.21 -0.40
N PRO A 235 13.20 14.41 0.17
CA PRO A 235 13.40 15.62 -0.64
C PRO A 235 14.69 15.53 -1.45
N ASP A 236 14.75 16.30 -2.54
CA ASP A 236 15.98 16.56 -3.28
C ASP A 236 16.85 17.56 -2.49
N TYR A 237 18.10 17.21 -2.25
CA TYR A 237 19.07 18.05 -1.54
C TYR A 237 20.13 18.66 -2.48
N THR A 238 19.90 18.64 -3.79
CA THR A 238 20.82 19.26 -4.74
C THR A 238 21.06 20.73 -4.35
N GLY A 239 22.31 21.08 -4.05
CA GLY A 239 22.71 22.43 -3.64
C GLY A 239 22.41 22.82 -2.18
N HIS A 240 21.98 21.88 -1.33
CA HIS A 240 21.65 22.13 0.08
C HIS A 240 22.27 21.10 1.02
N ASP A 241 22.66 21.55 2.22
CA ASP A 241 23.08 20.64 3.27
C ASP A 241 21.87 19.88 3.83
N PRO A 242 21.89 18.54 3.84
CA PRO A 242 20.77 17.78 4.36
C PRO A 242 20.70 17.89 5.88
N PRO A 243 19.50 18.04 6.48
CA PRO A 243 19.37 18.08 7.93
C PRO A 243 19.53 16.68 8.52
N SER A 244 20.00 16.61 9.78
CA SER A 244 20.00 15.36 10.54
C SER A 244 18.58 14.97 10.97
N LEU A 245 18.15 13.77 10.58
CA LEU A 245 16.91 13.12 11.02
C LEU A 245 17.07 12.36 12.33
N VAL A 246 18.29 12.26 12.85
CA VAL A 246 18.61 11.57 14.11
C VAL A 246 19.25 12.53 15.11
N PRO A 247 19.06 12.31 16.42
CA PRO A 247 19.84 12.98 17.44
C PRO A 247 21.34 12.72 17.25
N SER A 248 22.18 13.72 17.53
CA SER A 248 23.63 13.60 17.40
C SER A 248 24.19 12.44 18.23
N GLN A 249 25.11 11.66 17.66
CA GLN A 249 25.82 10.56 18.31
C GLN A 249 24.98 9.32 18.69
N GLN A 250 23.77 9.18 18.15
CA GLN A 250 22.93 7.98 18.35
C GLN A 250 22.82 7.16 17.06
N GLU A 251 22.70 5.84 17.21
CA GLU A 251 22.32 4.95 16.11
C GLU A 251 20.90 5.29 15.62
N ASP A 252 20.67 5.15 14.32
CA ASP A 252 19.35 5.42 13.76
C ASP A 252 18.34 4.33 14.18
N SER A 253 17.40 4.73 15.02
CA SER A 253 16.36 3.83 15.56
C SER A 253 15.49 3.20 14.47
N LEU A 254 15.25 3.92 13.36
CA LEU A 254 14.48 3.36 12.25
C LEU A 254 15.26 2.27 11.51
N SER A 255 16.54 2.49 11.22
CA SER A 255 17.41 1.49 10.60
C SER A 255 17.54 0.22 11.45
N LEU A 256 17.64 0.36 12.78
CA LEU A 256 17.59 -0.78 13.71
C LEU A 256 16.24 -1.52 13.65
N ALA A 257 15.12 -0.80 13.60
CA ALA A 257 13.79 -1.41 13.49
C ALA A 257 13.61 -2.14 12.15
N LEU A 258 14.06 -1.55 11.04
CA LEU A 258 14.02 -2.14 9.70
C LEU A 258 14.86 -3.40 9.61
N ARG A 259 16.01 -3.44 10.29
CA ARG A 259 16.84 -4.63 10.38
C ARG A 259 16.11 -5.79 11.06
N ARG A 260 15.55 -5.54 12.25
CA ARG A 260 14.75 -6.55 12.98
C ARG A 260 13.58 -7.05 12.14
N LEU A 261 12.95 -6.15 11.39
CA LEU A 261 11.90 -6.52 10.44
C LEU A 261 12.45 -7.39 9.31
N ALA A 262 13.58 -7.03 8.71
CA ALA A 262 14.22 -7.81 7.65
C ALA A 262 14.55 -9.24 8.10
N ASP A 263 15.01 -9.42 9.34
CA ASP A 263 15.27 -10.74 9.95
C ASP A 263 14.00 -11.58 10.16
N SER A 264 12.82 -10.97 10.19
CA SER A 264 11.54 -11.64 10.44
C SER A 264 10.75 -12.01 9.17
N VAL A 265 11.22 -11.61 7.98
CA VAL A 265 10.49 -11.76 6.71
C VAL A 265 11.27 -12.58 5.67
N LYS A 266 10.58 -13.14 4.67
CA LYS A 266 11.23 -13.88 3.59
C LYS A 266 11.74 -12.99 2.46
N LYS A 267 11.05 -11.88 2.19
CA LYS A 267 11.44 -10.87 1.19
C LYS A 267 11.36 -9.48 1.79
N PHE A 268 12.45 -8.75 1.74
CA PHE A 268 12.54 -7.39 2.22
C PHE A 268 12.97 -6.46 1.08
N ARG A 269 12.18 -5.42 0.82
CA ARG A 269 12.54 -4.34 -0.10
C ARG A 269 12.38 -3.01 0.60
N TYR A 270 13.42 -2.18 0.53
CA TYR A 270 13.42 -0.86 1.12
C TYR A 270 14.01 0.17 0.14
N SER A 271 13.40 1.35 0.09
CA SER A 271 13.95 2.54 -0.56
C SER A 271 13.89 3.70 0.40
N GLY A 272 15.01 4.40 0.64
CA GLY A 272 15.05 5.53 1.57
C GLY A 272 16.41 5.70 2.26
N PRO A 273 16.51 6.57 3.29
CA PRO A 273 17.72 6.72 4.11
C PRO A 273 17.94 5.50 5.02
N LEU A 274 19.19 5.02 5.18
CA LEU A 274 19.60 3.93 6.09
C LEU A 274 20.96 4.15 6.77
N ASP A 275 21.00 4.07 8.08
CA ASP A 275 22.27 4.07 8.81
C ASP A 275 23.02 2.72 8.67
N PRO A 276 24.37 2.70 8.73
CA PRO A 276 25.14 1.46 8.75
C PRO A 276 24.69 0.43 9.78
N CYS A 277 24.05 0.84 10.88
CA CYS A 277 23.51 -0.04 11.91
C CYS A 277 22.47 -1.07 11.36
N PHE A 278 21.88 -0.80 10.20
CA PHE A 278 21.03 -1.75 9.47
C PHE A 278 21.80 -3.01 9.03
N PHE A 279 23.01 -2.82 8.50
CA PHE A 279 23.85 -3.90 7.96
C PHE A 279 24.75 -4.52 9.02
N TRP A 280 25.29 -3.69 9.90
CA TRP A 280 26.30 -4.08 10.87
C TRP A 280 25.83 -3.67 12.27
N PRO A 281 25.63 -4.60 13.21
CA PRO A 281 25.35 -4.20 14.59
C PRO A 281 26.59 -3.49 15.13
N SER A 282 26.41 -2.51 16.01
CA SER A 282 27.51 -1.83 16.71
C SER A 282 28.65 -2.79 17.06
N SER A 283 29.90 -2.31 16.98
CA SER A 283 31.12 -3.02 17.40
C SER A 283 31.08 -3.54 18.85
N LEU A 284 30.08 -3.14 19.64
CA LEU A 284 29.76 -3.67 20.97
C LEU A 284 29.01 -5.02 20.94
N ALA A 285 28.49 -5.46 19.80
CA ALA A 285 27.88 -6.76 19.63
C ALA A 285 28.97 -7.85 19.64
N LYS A 286 29.23 -8.39 20.83
CA LYS A 286 30.30 -9.37 21.11
C LYS A 286 30.15 -10.72 20.38
N THR A 287 29.08 -10.94 19.63
CA THR A 287 28.84 -12.19 18.91
C THR A 287 28.35 -11.91 17.49
N PRO A 288 28.99 -12.48 16.45
CA PRO A 288 28.40 -12.55 15.13
C PRO A 288 27.22 -13.52 15.22
N GLN A 289 26.04 -13.00 15.52
CA GLN A 289 24.81 -13.76 15.36
C GLN A 289 24.59 -13.98 13.86
N PRO A 290 24.07 -15.15 13.45
CA PRO A 290 23.69 -15.34 12.06
C PRO A 290 22.65 -14.26 11.69
N PHE A 291 23.02 -13.41 10.73
CA PHE A 291 22.17 -12.34 10.24
C PHE A 291 21.30 -12.87 9.12
N TRP A 292 20.05 -12.38 9.02
CA TRP A 292 19.22 -12.61 7.85
C TRP A 292 18.87 -14.10 7.59
N GLU A 293 18.76 -14.93 8.64
CA GLU A 293 18.51 -16.38 8.50
C GLU A 293 17.20 -16.72 7.77
N ASN A 294 16.17 -15.88 7.95
CA ASN A 294 14.85 -16.12 7.36
C ASN A 294 14.66 -15.47 6.00
N VAL A 295 15.47 -14.47 5.65
CA VAL A 295 15.27 -13.67 4.45
C VAL A 295 16.02 -14.28 3.28
N THR A 296 15.27 -14.53 2.21
CA THR A 296 15.77 -15.15 0.97
C THR A 296 15.97 -14.13 -0.14
N TYR A 297 15.54 -12.88 0.08
CA TYR A 297 15.65 -11.79 -0.87
C TYR A 297 15.67 -10.45 -0.14
N ILE A 298 16.76 -9.69 -0.32
CA ILE A 298 16.90 -8.30 0.14
C ILE A 298 17.13 -7.42 -1.09
N PHE A 299 16.39 -6.32 -1.20
CA PHE A 299 16.62 -5.27 -2.20
C PHE A 299 16.58 -3.91 -1.53
N ILE A 300 17.67 -3.14 -1.66
CA ILE A 300 17.80 -1.84 -1.01
C ILE A 300 18.15 -0.79 -2.06
N THR A 301 17.42 0.31 -2.03
CA THR A 301 17.74 1.53 -2.78
C THR A 301 18.02 2.63 -1.78
N LEU A 302 19.28 3.04 -1.68
CA LEU A 302 19.67 4.12 -0.77
C LEU A 302 19.36 5.47 -1.41
N ASN A 303 18.81 6.39 -0.61
CA ASN A 303 18.85 7.81 -0.96
C ASN A 303 20.31 8.29 -0.94
N PRO A 304 20.66 9.42 -1.60
CA PRO A 304 22.03 9.95 -1.58
C PRO A 304 22.54 10.36 -0.19
N VAL A 305 21.62 10.51 0.77
CA VAL A 305 21.84 11.09 2.09
C VAL A 305 21.46 10.10 3.20
N ALA A 306 22.31 10.01 4.23
CA ALA A 306 22.11 9.22 5.43
C ALA A 306 21.16 9.88 6.44
N PRO A 307 20.56 9.12 7.37
CA PRO A 307 19.73 9.71 8.43
C PRO A 307 20.42 10.79 9.26
N SER A 308 21.74 10.78 9.39
CA SER A 308 22.56 11.81 10.04
C SER A 308 22.67 13.14 9.29
N GLY A 309 22.15 13.22 8.06
CA GLY A 309 22.33 14.37 7.17
C GLY A 309 23.62 14.33 6.35
N THR A 310 24.44 13.29 6.49
CA THR A 310 25.69 13.14 5.70
C THR A 310 25.45 12.43 4.38
N TRP A 311 26.15 12.85 3.32
CA TRP A 311 26.14 12.17 2.02
C TRP A 311 26.84 10.81 2.09
N TYR A 312 26.28 9.76 1.47
CA TYR A 312 26.95 8.44 1.41
C TYR A 312 28.13 8.42 0.45
N PHE A 313 28.01 9.16 -0.65
CA PHE A 313 28.96 9.14 -1.75
C PHE A 313 29.77 10.44 -1.72
N ARG A 314 31.10 10.33 -1.87
CA ARG A 314 31.99 11.49 -1.94
C ARG A 314 31.73 12.23 -3.26
N ASN A 315 31.75 13.56 -3.19
CA ASN A 315 31.26 14.52 -4.18
C ASN A 315 29.73 14.58 -4.14
N GLY A 316 29.19 15.55 -3.38
CA GLY A 316 27.78 15.93 -3.52
C GLY A 316 27.41 16.13 -4.99
N PRO A 317 26.11 16.04 -5.36
CA PRO A 317 25.67 16.14 -6.74
C PRO A 317 26.24 17.36 -7.49
#